data_AF-A0A261CLG8-F1
#
_entry.id   AF-A0A261CLG8-F1
#
_cell.length_a   1.000
_cell.length_b   1.000
_cell.length_c   1.000
_cell.angle_alpha   90.00
_cell.angle_beta   90.00
_cell.angle_gamma   90.00
#
_symmetry.space_group_name_H-M   'P 1'
#
loop_
_entity.id
_entity.type
_entity.pdbx_description
1 polymer ?
#
loop_
_entity_poly.entity_id
_entity_poly.type
_entity_poly.pdbx_seq_one_letter_code
_entity_poly.pdbx_strand_id
1 'polypeptide(L)'
;MSENSTCEMYQDIDDPIICSIGVAIFQFSEYVNTNKYILAILGVVVNSFHLFILTRKSMRSNCINILLIAVSICDIYNMMYIVHVKINYMPAKPPDSYFQVLLNYIMTVLDGLLRRLSSWLGILMAAIRYFSIKYPMSPTTDVISTPLFAWKSTFITLLISALVSFLYWVHFSVQPVFLWEPVEECGFIDNYTVAIYGAELSDFIQKYPSILGIFQSVDGLSQVIPAVTLPVLTFLLIKQLNINERNRTNFLKSQRNNENSKTDTTKMIMMMTVASTLAEGPIGVLLIVEIFACSFLMVISANLMVIFGAVVALNTSTHCLVCCTISSQYRKAVAQ
;
A
#
# COMPACT_ATOMS: atom_id res chain seq x y z
N MET A 1 15.51 -9.85 28.93
CA MET A 1 14.72 -8.68 29.34
C MET A 1 13.50 -9.19 30.10
N SER A 2 13.34 -8.81 31.36
CA SER A 2 12.22 -9.21 32.22
C SER A 2 10.93 -8.49 31.83
N GLU A 3 9.76 -9.14 31.91
CA GLU A 3 8.44 -8.58 31.56
C GLU A 3 8.14 -7.20 32.20
N ASN A 4 8.70 -6.93 33.39
CA ASN A 4 8.57 -5.62 34.05
C ASN A 4 9.23 -4.45 33.31
N SER A 5 10.26 -4.67 32.49
CA SER A 5 10.94 -3.58 31.75
C SER A 5 10.27 -3.23 30.42
N THR A 6 9.27 -4.01 29.99
CA THR A 6 8.53 -3.75 28.73
C THR A 6 7.27 -2.90 28.92
N CYS A 7 6.66 -2.88 30.11
CA CYS A 7 5.57 -1.94 30.41
C CYS A 7 6.06 -0.49 30.59
N GLU A 8 7.37 -0.24 30.73
CA GLU A 8 7.95 1.11 30.76
C GLU A 8 7.80 1.86 29.42
N MET A 9 7.51 1.19 28.30
CA MET A 9 7.12 1.86 27.05
C MET A 9 5.66 2.36 27.07
N TYR A 10 4.87 1.88 28.01
CA TYR A 10 3.43 2.13 28.13
C TYR A 10 3.11 2.78 29.49
N GLN A 11 3.90 3.80 29.86
CA GLN A 11 3.99 4.41 31.20
C GLN A 11 2.67 4.87 31.86
N ASP A 12 1.55 4.88 31.12
CA ASP A 12 0.27 5.43 31.56
C ASP A 12 -0.83 4.35 31.77
N ILE A 13 -0.49 3.05 31.80
CA ILE A 13 -1.49 1.98 31.94
C ILE A 13 -1.23 1.09 33.15
N ASP A 14 -2.13 1.22 34.12
CA ASP A 14 -2.16 0.40 35.34
C ASP A 14 -2.86 -0.96 35.14
N ASP A 15 -3.54 -1.18 34.00
CA ASP A 15 -4.24 -2.46 33.72
C ASP A 15 -3.27 -3.51 33.17
N PRO A 16 -3.01 -4.61 33.93
CA PRO A 16 -2.04 -5.63 33.55
C PRO A 16 -2.47 -6.42 32.29
N ILE A 17 -3.76 -6.55 32.00
CA ILE A 17 -4.26 -7.25 30.82
C ILE A 17 -3.97 -6.43 29.57
N ILE A 18 -4.22 -5.12 29.63
CA ILE A 18 -3.99 -4.20 28.52
C ILE A 18 -2.48 -4.09 28.23
N CYS A 19 -1.62 -4.03 29.27
CA CYS A 19 -0.18 -4.07 29.04
C CYS A 19 0.26 -5.39 28.39
N SER A 20 -0.23 -6.54 28.86
CA SER A 20 0.10 -7.85 28.29
C SER A 20 -0.26 -7.95 26.80
N ILE A 21 -1.44 -7.47 26.41
CA ILE A 21 -1.88 -7.40 25.00
C ILE A 21 -0.95 -6.49 24.19
N GLY A 22 -0.63 -5.30 24.70
CA GLY A 22 0.26 -4.34 24.03
C GLY A 22 1.64 -4.93 23.77
N VAL A 23 2.24 -5.58 24.77
CA VAL A 23 3.54 -6.25 24.65
C VAL A 23 3.49 -7.40 23.63
N ALA A 24 2.43 -8.21 23.62
CA ALA A 24 2.27 -9.28 22.63
C ALA A 24 2.17 -8.73 21.20
N ILE A 25 1.40 -7.66 20.99
CA ILE A 25 1.30 -6.97 19.70
C ILE A 25 2.67 -6.43 19.27
N PHE A 26 3.40 -5.80 20.18
CA PHE A 26 4.73 -5.28 19.90
C PHE A 26 5.72 -6.38 19.49
N GLN A 27 5.80 -7.48 20.25
CA GLN A 27 6.69 -8.60 19.93
C GLN A 27 6.36 -9.22 18.56
N PHE A 28 5.07 -9.40 18.28
CA PHE A 28 4.64 -9.92 16.98
C PHE A 28 4.94 -8.94 15.84
N SER A 29 4.72 -7.65 16.05
CA SER A 29 5.07 -6.58 15.11
C SER A 29 6.57 -6.58 14.79
N GLU A 30 7.44 -6.69 15.80
CA GLU A 30 8.89 -6.77 15.61
C GLU A 30 9.32 -8.01 14.83
N TYR A 31 8.71 -9.17 15.12
CA TYR A 31 8.92 -10.38 14.35
C TYR A 31 8.51 -10.21 12.87
N VAL A 32 7.35 -9.61 12.62
CA VAL A 32 6.87 -9.31 11.26
C VAL A 32 7.80 -8.31 10.58
N ASN A 33 8.18 -7.22 11.26
CA ASN A 33 9.05 -6.17 10.73
C ASN A 33 10.43 -6.71 10.34
N THR A 34 10.97 -7.64 11.13
CA THR A 34 12.26 -8.28 10.86
C THR A 34 12.21 -9.18 9.64
N ASN A 35 11.07 -9.86 9.39
CA ASN A 35 10.92 -10.87 8.36
C ASN A 35 10.14 -10.42 7.11
N LYS A 36 9.53 -9.23 7.12
CA LYS A 36 8.71 -8.71 6.00
C LYS A 36 9.45 -8.63 4.67
N TYR A 37 10.79 -8.52 4.70
CA TYR A 37 11.61 -8.53 3.49
C TYR A 37 11.50 -9.86 2.70
N ILE A 38 11.26 -10.99 3.38
CA ILE A 38 11.07 -12.30 2.73
C ILE A 38 9.77 -12.28 1.92
N LEU A 39 8.70 -11.76 2.51
CA LEU A 39 7.43 -11.56 1.83
C LEU A 39 7.58 -10.56 0.67
N ALA A 40 8.36 -9.51 0.86
CA ALA A 40 8.62 -8.53 -0.18
C ALA A 40 9.36 -9.16 -1.38
N ILE A 41 10.38 -9.98 -1.16
CA ILE A 41 11.10 -10.71 -2.24
C ILE A 41 10.12 -11.59 -3.03
N LEU A 42 9.30 -12.39 -2.34
CA LEU A 42 8.27 -13.21 -2.99
C LEU A 42 7.27 -12.34 -3.75
N GLY A 43 6.84 -11.23 -3.17
CA GLY A 43 5.94 -10.25 -3.77
C GLY A 43 6.50 -9.65 -5.05
N VAL A 44 7.80 -9.33 -5.10
CA VAL A 44 8.48 -8.84 -6.32
C VAL A 44 8.41 -9.89 -7.43
N VAL A 45 8.72 -11.15 -7.12
CA VAL A 45 8.68 -12.24 -8.11
C VAL A 45 7.28 -12.44 -8.66
N VAL A 46 6.29 -12.55 -7.77
CA VAL A 46 4.89 -12.80 -8.16
C VAL A 46 4.30 -11.63 -8.95
N ASN A 47 4.51 -10.38 -8.49
CA ASN A 47 4.00 -9.20 -9.19
C ASN A 47 4.73 -8.95 -10.53
N SER A 48 6.01 -9.30 -10.63
CA SER A 48 6.74 -9.23 -11.91
C SER A 48 6.18 -10.22 -12.94
N PHE A 49 5.89 -11.45 -12.51
CA PHE A 49 5.23 -12.44 -13.35
C PHE A 49 3.81 -11.99 -13.74
N HIS A 50 3.05 -11.44 -12.78
CA HIS A 50 1.73 -10.88 -13.04
C HIS A 50 1.77 -9.78 -14.10
N LEU A 51 2.69 -8.82 -13.96
CA LEU A 51 2.92 -7.71 -14.88
C LEU A 51 3.30 -8.20 -16.28
N PHE A 52 4.19 -9.20 -16.37
CA PHE A 52 4.56 -9.82 -17.64
C PHE A 52 3.35 -10.37 -18.40
N ILE A 53 2.40 -10.99 -17.70
CA ILE A 53 1.19 -11.53 -18.33
C ILE A 53 0.23 -10.41 -18.73
N LEU A 54 0.00 -9.43 -17.85
CA LEU A 54 -0.93 -8.33 -18.11
C LEU A 54 -0.50 -7.43 -19.28
N THR A 55 0.81 -7.30 -19.53
CA THR A 55 1.34 -6.48 -20.63
C THR A 55 1.13 -7.09 -22.02
N ARG A 56 0.74 -8.38 -22.11
CA ARG A 56 0.43 -9.06 -23.38
C ARG A 56 -0.72 -8.37 -24.12
N LYS A 57 -0.63 -8.33 -25.46
CA LYS A 57 -1.59 -7.59 -26.32
C LYS A 57 -3.05 -8.01 -26.09
N SER A 58 -3.29 -9.29 -25.85
CA SER A 58 -4.64 -9.81 -25.56
C SER A 58 -5.21 -9.28 -24.26
N MET A 59 -4.40 -8.90 -23.27
CA MET A 59 -4.84 -8.47 -21.94
C MET A 59 -5.11 -6.97 -21.86
N ARG A 60 -4.39 -6.16 -22.65
CA ARG A 60 -4.50 -4.68 -22.67
C ARG A 60 -5.79 -4.12 -23.27
N SER A 61 -6.73 -4.97 -23.68
CA SER A 61 -8.03 -4.55 -24.22
C SER A 61 -9.07 -4.25 -23.14
N ASN A 62 -8.79 -4.57 -21.88
CA ASN A 62 -9.70 -4.38 -20.75
C ASN A 62 -9.19 -3.26 -19.83
N CYS A 63 -10.05 -2.28 -19.50
CA CYS A 63 -9.76 -1.18 -18.57
C CYS A 63 -9.19 -1.68 -17.23
N ILE A 64 -9.81 -2.72 -16.64
CA ILE A 64 -9.37 -3.27 -15.35
C ILE A 64 -7.94 -3.81 -15.43
N ASN A 65 -7.58 -4.49 -16.54
CA ASN A 65 -6.24 -5.03 -16.70
C ASN A 65 -5.18 -3.93 -16.81
N ILE A 66 -5.51 -2.77 -17.41
CA ILE A 66 -4.59 -1.63 -17.51
C ILE A 66 -4.37 -1.00 -16.13
N LEU A 67 -5.43 -0.86 -15.34
CA LEU A 67 -5.29 -0.40 -13.94
C LEU A 67 -4.45 -1.38 -13.12
N LEU A 68 -4.64 -2.69 -13.31
CA LEU A 68 -3.83 -3.72 -12.66
C LEU A 68 -2.35 -3.68 -13.08
N ILE A 69 -2.02 -3.30 -14.33
CA ILE A 69 -0.63 -3.07 -14.76
C ILE A 69 0.01 -1.97 -13.90
N ALA A 70 -0.68 -0.83 -13.79
CA ALA A 70 -0.17 0.30 -13.01
C ALA A 70 -0.01 -0.04 -11.53
N VAL A 71 -0.97 -0.73 -10.92
CA VAL A 71 -0.89 -1.23 -9.55
C VAL A 71 0.27 -2.21 -9.38
N SER A 72 0.46 -3.16 -10.30
CA SER A 72 1.57 -4.12 -10.24
C SER A 72 2.94 -3.43 -10.28
N ILE A 73 3.09 -2.36 -11.06
CA ILE A 73 4.32 -1.56 -11.10
C ILE A 73 4.57 -0.87 -9.75
N CYS A 74 3.52 -0.27 -9.16
CA CYS A 74 3.62 0.36 -7.85
C CYS A 74 4.00 -0.67 -6.78
N ASP A 75 3.36 -1.83 -6.77
CA ASP A 75 3.60 -2.89 -5.79
C ASP A 75 5.02 -3.48 -5.91
N ILE A 76 5.52 -3.69 -7.13
CA ILE A 76 6.92 -4.12 -7.34
C ILE A 76 7.88 -3.11 -6.72
N TYR A 77 7.68 -1.81 -6.96
CA TYR A 77 8.55 -0.78 -6.41
C TYR A 77 8.50 -0.76 -4.88
N ASN A 78 7.29 -0.74 -4.29
CA ASN A 78 7.11 -0.70 -2.84
C ASN A 78 7.76 -1.93 -2.16
N MET A 79 7.63 -3.12 -2.75
CA MET A 79 8.31 -4.31 -2.23
C MET A 79 9.83 -4.25 -2.39
N MET A 80 10.35 -3.72 -3.51
CA MET A 80 11.78 -3.50 -3.68
C MET A 80 12.33 -2.50 -2.67
N TYR A 81 11.57 -1.45 -2.35
CA TYR A 81 11.95 -0.47 -1.33
C TYR A 81 12.04 -1.11 0.07
N ILE A 82 11.12 -2.02 0.44
CA ILE A 82 11.21 -2.78 1.70
C ILE A 82 12.52 -3.59 1.79
N VAL A 83 12.90 -4.25 0.70
CA VAL A 83 14.17 -5.01 0.62
C VAL A 83 15.38 -4.07 0.73
N HIS A 84 15.35 -2.94 0.02
CA HIS A 84 16.39 -1.91 0.07
C HIS A 84 16.60 -1.38 1.48
N VAL A 85 15.53 -1.04 2.21
CA VAL A 85 15.61 -0.62 3.60
C VAL A 85 16.29 -1.70 4.44
N LYS A 86 15.90 -2.98 4.33
CA LYS A 86 16.53 -4.06 5.12
C LYS A 86 18.05 -4.17 4.88
N ILE A 87 18.50 -4.00 3.63
CA ILE A 87 19.93 -4.04 3.28
C ILE A 87 20.68 -2.86 3.91
N ASN A 88 20.09 -1.66 3.91
CA ASN A 88 20.72 -0.47 4.46
C ASN A 88 20.85 -0.49 6.00
N TYR A 89 19.99 -1.23 6.70
CA TYR A 89 20.01 -1.36 8.16
C TYR A 89 20.90 -2.53 8.67
N MET A 90 21.79 -3.08 7.84
CA MET A 90 22.77 -4.06 8.32
C MET A 90 23.75 -3.42 9.32
N PRO A 91 23.97 -4.02 10.50
CA PRO A 91 24.88 -3.48 11.50
C PRO A 91 26.33 -3.50 10.98
N ALA A 92 27.14 -2.54 11.45
CA ALA A 92 28.56 -2.37 11.14
C ALA A 92 28.92 -1.88 9.71
N LYS A 93 28.27 -0.81 9.24
CA LYS A 93 28.71 -0.03 8.07
C LYS A 93 29.14 1.39 8.47
N PRO A 94 30.13 2.01 7.79
CA PRO A 94 30.44 3.42 7.97
C PRO A 94 29.25 4.30 7.55
N PRO A 95 29.19 5.58 7.96
CA PRO A 95 28.15 6.50 7.55
C PRO A 95 27.99 6.57 6.03
N ASP A 96 26.73 6.63 5.57
CA ASP A 96 26.42 6.73 4.16
C ASP A 96 26.93 8.07 3.59
N SER A 97 27.43 8.04 2.35
CA SER A 97 27.86 9.26 1.66
C SER A 97 26.66 10.16 1.33
N TYR A 98 26.91 11.47 1.10
CA TYR A 98 25.87 12.42 0.69
C TYR A 98 25.01 11.89 -0.47
N PHE A 99 25.65 11.30 -1.49
CA PHE A 99 24.95 10.77 -2.65
C PHE A 99 24.05 9.57 -2.30
N GLN A 100 24.50 8.69 -1.40
CA GLN A 100 23.68 7.57 -0.93
C GLN A 100 22.48 8.06 -0.11
N VAL A 101 22.67 9.05 0.77
CA VAL A 101 21.57 9.65 1.54
C VAL A 101 20.59 10.36 0.60
N LEU A 102 21.07 11.09 -0.41
CA LEU A 102 20.23 11.72 -1.42
C LEU A 102 19.42 10.69 -2.24
N LEU A 103 20.05 9.59 -2.66
CA LEU A 103 19.34 8.51 -3.34
C LEU A 103 18.29 7.87 -2.43
N ASN A 104 18.65 7.55 -1.18
CA ASN A 104 17.72 7.00 -0.20
C ASN A 104 16.52 7.95 0.02
N TYR A 105 16.79 9.25 0.13
CA TYR A 105 15.75 10.27 0.23
C TYR A 105 14.80 10.26 -0.97
N ILE A 106 15.33 10.26 -2.20
CA ILE A 106 14.51 10.18 -3.42
C ILE A 106 13.67 8.89 -3.45
N MET A 107 14.26 7.75 -3.04
CA MET A 107 13.54 6.48 -2.97
C MET A 107 12.39 6.52 -1.96
N THR A 108 12.58 7.14 -0.79
CA THR A 108 11.52 7.36 0.20
C THR A 108 10.37 8.19 -0.35
N VAL A 109 10.68 9.28 -1.07
CA VAL A 109 9.67 10.14 -1.71
C VAL A 109 8.87 9.35 -2.76
N LEU A 110 9.56 8.54 -3.57
CA LEU A 110 8.95 7.70 -4.59
C LEU A 110 8.08 6.58 -3.99
N ASP A 111 8.50 5.94 -2.88
CA ASP A 111 7.69 4.94 -2.17
C ASP A 111 6.36 5.54 -1.70
N GLY A 112 6.40 6.71 -1.04
CA GLY A 112 5.20 7.41 -0.61
C GLY A 112 4.27 7.77 -1.77
N LEU A 113 4.83 8.26 -2.88
CA LEU A 113 4.09 8.58 -4.10
C LEU A 113 3.42 7.35 -4.71
N LEU A 114 4.16 6.25 -4.88
CA LEU A 114 3.67 5.04 -5.54
C LEU A 114 2.68 4.26 -4.66
N ARG A 115 2.85 4.29 -3.33
CA ARG A 115 1.87 3.76 -2.39
C ARG A 115 0.54 4.52 -2.47
N ARG A 116 0.57 5.85 -2.52
CA ARG A 116 -0.63 6.68 -2.74
C ARG A 116 -1.26 6.39 -4.11
N LEU A 117 -0.46 6.30 -5.17
CA LEU A 117 -0.96 5.99 -6.50
C LEU A 117 -1.69 4.64 -6.51
N SER A 118 -1.08 3.59 -5.95
CA SER A 118 -1.66 2.24 -5.88
C SER A 118 -3.03 2.25 -5.19
N SER A 119 -3.16 2.92 -4.04
CA SER A 119 -4.41 2.96 -3.28
C SER A 119 -5.55 3.70 -4.03
N TRP A 120 -5.23 4.81 -4.69
CA TRP A 120 -6.23 5.56 -5.48
C TRP A 120 -6.67 4.82 -6.74
N LEU A 121 -5.75 4.09 -7.39
CA LEU A 121 -6.10 3.19 -8.49
C LEU A 121 -6.96 2.02 -8.00
N GLY A 122 -6.72 1.53 -6.78
CA GLY A 122 -7.59 0.59 -6.07
C GLY A 122 -9.03 1.08 -6.01
N ILE A 123 -9.26 2.31 -5.50
CA ILE A 123 -10.60 2.92 -5.43
C ILE A 123 -11.23 2.97 -6.82
N LEU A 124 -10.47 3.45 -7.82
CA LEU A 124 -10.96 3.60 -9.17
C LEU A 124 -11.40 2.26 -9.76
N MET A 125 -10.60 1.20 -9.57
CA MET A 125 -10.96 -0.16 -9.99
C MET A 125 -12.25 -0.64 -9.32
N ALA A 126 -12.38 -0.45 -8.01
CA ALA A 126 -13.57 -0.85 -7.26
C ALA A 126 -14.82 -0.07 -7.71
N ALA A 127 -14.69 1.23 -7.95
CA ALA A 127 -15.76 2.08 -8.43
C ALA A 127 -16.23 1.67 -9.84
N ILE A 128 -15.31 1.50 -10.79
CA ILE A 128 -15.64 1.05 -12.16
C ILE A 128 -16.38 -0.29 -12.11
N ARG A 129 -15.93 -1.24 -11.29
CA ARG A 129 -16.59 -2.55 -11.11
C ARG A 129 -18.01 -2.39 -10.57
N TYR A 130 -18.20 -1.58 -9.53
CA TYR A 130 -19.52 -1.32 -8.96
C TYR A 130 -20.48 -0.69 -9.98
N PHE A 131 -20.07 0.36 -10.67
CA PHE A 131 -20.91 1.03 -11.66
C PHE A 131 -21.22 0.12 -12.86
N SER A 132 -20.25 -0.69 -13.30
CA SER A 132 -20.45 -1.66 -14.38
C SER A 132 -21.51 -2.71 -14.07
N ILE A 133 -21.60 -3.15 -12.81
CA ILE A 133 -22.57 -4.15 -12.37
C ILE A 133 -23.94 -3.53 -12.05
N LYS A 134 -23.96 -2.32 -11.49
CA LYS A 134 -25.19 -1.62 -11.11
C LYS A 134 -25.91 -0.99 -12.29
N TYR A 135 -25.16 -0.43 -13.24
CA TYR A 135 -25.68 0.30 -14.39
C TYR A 135 -25.07 -0.21 -15.71
N PRO A 136 -25.35 -1.48 -16.09
CA PRO A 136 -24.73 -2.11 -17.26
C PRO A 136 -25.17 -1.52 -18.61
N MET A 137 -26.23 -0.72 -18.65
CA MET A 137 -26.79 -0.10 -19.88
C MET A 137 -26.56 1.42 -19.92
N SER A 138 -25.67 1.96 -19.09
CA SER A 138 -25.43 3.40 -19.06
C SER A 138 -24.28 3.78 -20.02
N PRO A 139 -24.45 4.80 -20.89
CA PRO A 139 -23.38 5.26 -21.78
C PRO A 139 -22.13 5.70 -21.01
N THR A 140 -22.31 6.26 -19.81
CA THR A 140 -21.21 6.65 -18.92
C THR A 140 -20.38 5.45 -18.50
N THR A 141 -21.02 4.33 -18.15
CA THR A 141 -20.37 3.06 -17.79
C THR A 141 -19.50 2.54 -18.94
N ASP A 142 -20.00 2.64 -20.17
CA ASP A 142 -19.26 2.20 -21.36
C ASP A 142 -17.99 3.02 -21.53
N VAL A 143 -18.07 4.35 -21.37
CA VAL A 143 -16.91 5.26 -21.48
C VAL A 143 -15.85 4.97 -20.42
N ILE A 144 -16.24 4.85 -19.14
CA ILE A 144 -15.28 4.62 -18.04
C ILE A 144 -14.68 3.20 -18.06
N SER A 145 -15.30 2.27 -18.78
CA SER A 145 -14.81 0.90 -18.95
C SER A 145 -13.84 0.76 -20.13
N THR A 146 -13.50 1.86 -20.82
CA THR A 146 -12.56 1.82 -21.95
C THR A 146 -11.09 1.80 -21.52
N PRO A 147 -10.21 1.13 -22.29
CA PRO A 147 -8.76 1.18 -22.10
C PRO A 147 -8.16 2.58 -22.05
N LEU A 148 -8.66 3.49 -22.89
CA LEU A 148 -8.15 4.86 -22.98
C LEU A 148 -8.47 5.65 -21.71
N PHE A 149 -9.65 5.42 -21.12
CA PHE A 149 -10.00 6.00 -19.83
C PHE A 149 -9.02 5.55 -18.75
N ALA A 150 -8.68 4.25 -18.67
CA ALA A 150 -7.73 3.72 -17.70
C ALA A 150 -6.34 4.37 -17.78
N TRP A 151 -5.79 4.54 -18.99
CA TRP A 151 -4.51 5.22 -19.16
C TRP A 151 -4.55 6.69 -18.73
N LYS A 152 -5.60 7.41 -19.15
CA LYS A 152 -5.78 8.83 -18.80
C LYS A 152 -5.96 9.01 -17.29
N SER A 153 -6.82 8.21 -16.66
CA SER A 153 -7.06 8.29 -15.22
C SER A 153 -5.80 7.94 -14.44
N THR A 154 -5.07 6.89 -14.83
CA THR A 154 -3.78 6.54 -14.20
C THR A 154 -2.79 7.69 -14.26
N PHE A 155 -2.64 8.33 -15.42
CA PHE A 155 -1.74 9.46 -15.58
C PHE A 155 -2.15 10.66 -14.72
N ILE A 156 -3.45 10.99 -14.69
CA ILE A 156 -3.98 12.08 -13.85
C ILE A 156 -3.75 11.78 -12.36
N THR A 157 -4.04 10.56 -11.90
CA THR A 157 -3.81 10.16 -10.50
C THR A 157 -2.33 10.19 -10.14
N LEU A 158 -1.44 9.83 -11.07
CA LEU A 158 0.01 9.96 -10.89
C LEU A 158 0.42 11.43 -10.71
N LEU A 159 -0.09 12.34 -11.55
CA LEU A 159 0.22 13.78 -11.43
C LEU A 159 -0.27 14.37 -10.10
N ILE A 160 -1.49 14.02 -9.67
CA ILE A 160 -2.03 14.46 -8.38
C ILE A 160 -1.18 13.91 -7.24
N SER A 161 -0.80 12.62 -7.30
CA SER A 161 0.04 11.99 -6.29
C SER A 161 1.43 12.64 -6.25
N ALA A 162 2.03 12.93 -7.40
CA ALA A 162 3.30 13.63 -7.49
C ALA A 162 3.22 15.04 -6.90
N LEU A 163 2.14 15.78 -7.16
CA LEU A 163 1.93 17.12 -6.62
C LEU A 163 1.83 17.10 -5.09
N VAL A 164 1.03 16.21 -4.52
CA VAL A 164 0.88 16.09 -3.06
C VAL A 164 2.22 15.71 -2.42
N SER A 165 2.98 14.78 -3.00
CA SER A 165 4.31 14.44 -2.50
C SER A 165 5.28 15.61 -2.62
N PHE A 166 5.32 16.30 -3.75
CA PHE A 166 6.18 17.46 -3.94
C PHE A 166 5.92 18.56 -2.91
N LEU A 167 4.65 18.91 -2.68
CA LEU A 167 4.26 19.95 -1.73
C LEU A 167 4.69 19.65 -0.29
N TYR A 168 4.72 18.38 0.11
CA TYR A 168 5.21 17.98 1.42
C TYR A 168 6.76 17.94 1.47
N TRP A 169 7.38 17.26 0.51
CA TRP A 169 8.81 16.94 0.55
C TRP A 169 9.74 18.10 0.11
N VAL A 170 9.24 19.13 -0.57
CA VAL A 170 10.05 20.29 -0.99
C VAL A 170 10.67 21.05 0.19
N HIS A 171 10.15 20.85 1.40
CA HIS A 171 10.57 21.53 2.61
C HIS A 171 11.77 20.89 3.31
N PHE A 172 12.24 19.74 2.84
CA PHE A 172 13.37 19.01 3.40
C PHE A 172 14.58 19.09 2.47
N SER A 173 15.77 19.20 3.05
CA SER A 173 17.04 19.21 2.32
C SER A 173 18.06 18.32 3.01
N VAL A 174 18.87 17.61 2.23
CA VAL A 174 19.95 16.78 2.78
C VAL A 174 21.09 17.67 3.25
N GLN A 175 21.38 17.66 4.55
CA GLN A 175 22.40 18.46 5.20
C GLN A 175 23.25 17.60 6.14
N PRO A 176 24.48 18.02 6.48
CA PRO A 176 25.25 17.38 7.55
C PRO A 176 24.56 17.65 8.89
N VAL A 177 24.28 16.58 9.66
CA VAL A 177 23.54 16.67 10.94
C VAL A 177 24.49 16.46 12.13
N PHE A 178 25.32 15.43 12.08
CA PHE A 178 26.25 15.07 13.16
C PHE A 178 27.62 14.67 12.62
N LEU A 179 28.64 14.72 13.48
CA LEU A 179 29.92 14.09 13.22
C LEU A 179 29.90 12.69 13.85
N TRP A 180 30.18 11.69 13.03
CA TRP A 180 30.39 10.31 13.46
C TRP A 180 31.85 10.10 13.79
N GLU A 181 32.08 9.47 14.93
CA GLU A 181 33.39 8.98 15.36
C GLU A 181 33.36 7.44 15.37
N PRO A 182 34.41 6.79 14.83
CA PRO A 182 34.50 5.33 14.85
C PRO A 182 34.68 4.82 16.28
N VAL A 183 34.12 3.64 16.55
CA VAL A 183 34.40 2.90 17.79
C VAL A 183 35.89 2.50 17.77
N GLU A 184 36.56 2.57 18.93
CA GLU A 184 38.02 2.33 19.07
C GLU A 184 38.49 1.01 18.43
N GLU A 185 37.62 0.01 18.34
CA GLU A 185 37.88 -1.33 17.79
C GLU A 185 38.05 -1.37 16.26
N CYS A 186 37.71 -0.30 15.54
CA CYS A 186 37.67 -0.30 14.07
C CYS A 186 39.00 0.09 13.38
N GLY A 187 40.09 0.33 14.13
CA GLY A 187 41.43 0.56 13.57
C GLY A 187 41.60 1.85 12.76
N PHE A 188 40.76 2.85 13.00
CA PHE A 188 40.87 4.18 12.41
C PHE A 188 41.94 5.03 13.13
N ILE A 189 42.40 6.09 12.46
CA ILE A 189 43.37 7.06 13.01
C ILE A 189 42.69 7.89 14.11
N ASP A 190 43.44 8.31 15.14
CA ASP A 190 42.97 9.22 16.19
C ASP A 190 42.32 10.48 15.61
N ASN A 191 41.18 10.92 16.18
CA ASN A 191 40.35 12.04 15.73
C ASN A 191 39.74 11.92 14.32
N TYR A 192 39.61 10.70 13.78
CA TYR A 192 38.87 10.50 12.53
C TYR A 192 37.38 10.80 12.72
N THR A 193 36.86 11.78 11.97
CA THR A 193 35.44 12.16 12.00
C THR A 193 34.86 12.16 10.59
N VAL A 194 33.60 11.73 10.46
CA VAL A 194 32.85 11.74 9.20
C VAL A 194 31.48 12.38 9.42
N ALA A 195 31.07 13.27 8.52
CA ALA A 195 29.73 13.87 8.60
C ALA A 195 28.65 12.82 8.30
N ILE A 196 27.66 12.71 9.18
CA ILE A 196 26.40 12.01 8.95
C ILE A 196 25.46 13.00 8.27
N TYR A 197 24.95 12.63 7.10
CA TYR A 197 23.94 13.40 6.38
C TYR A 197 22.53 12.94 6.72
N GLY A 198 21.60 13.87 6.78
CA GLY A 198 20.18 13.62 7.06
C GLY A 198 19.30 14.65 6.38
N ALA A 199 18.01 14.33 6.25
CA ALA A 199 17.03 15.26 5.68
C ALA A 199 16.54 16.20 6.79
N GLU A 200 16.94 17.46 6.71
CA GLU A 200 16.57 18.51 7.66
C GLU A 200 15.56 19.47 7.06
N LEU A 201 14.71 20.03 7.92
CA LEU A 201 13.67 20.97 7.52
C LEU A 201 14.28 22.34 7.19
N SER A 202 13.81 22.98 6.12
CA SER A 202 14.24 24.35 5.79
C SER A 202 13.97 25.34 6.92
N ASP A 203 14.89 26.30 7.14
CA ASP A 203 14.79 27.33 8.18
C ASP A 203 13.45 28.09 8.16
N PHE A 204 12.93 28.36 6.95
CA PHE A 204 11.64 29.01 6.77
C PHE A 204 10.50 28.22 7.40
N ILE A 205 10.48 26.90 7.20
CA ILE A 205 9.41 26.05 7.72
C ILE A 205 9.60 25.77 9.20
N GLN A 206 10.84 25.71 9.70
CA GLN A 206 11.10 25.67 11.14
C GLN A 206 10.48 26.90 11.85
N LYS A 207 10.54 28.07 11.21
CA LYS A 207 9.91 29.30 11.71
C LYS A 207 8.37 29.30 11.60
N TYR A 208 7.82 28.61 10.60
CA TYR A 208 6.38 28.56 10.33
C TYR A 208 5.87 27.10 10.22
N PRO A 209 5.88 26.33 11.33
CA PRO A 209 5.57 24.90 11.30
C PRO A 209 4.13 24.60 10.85
N SER A 210 3.21 25.55 11.01
CA SER A 210 1.82 25.43 10.55
C SER A 210 1.70 25.17 9.05
N ILE A 211 2.64 25.69 8.22
CA ILE A 211 2.64 25.47 6.77
C ILE A 211 2.90 23.98 6.47
N LEU A 212 3.90 23.39 7.13
CA LEU A 212 4.17 21.95 7.00
C LEU A 212 2.98 21.13 7.49
N GLY A 213 2.35 21.54 8.59
CA GLY A 213 1.16 20.87 9.13
C GLY A 213 0.02 20.76 8.11
N ILE A 214 -0.18 21.77 7.26
CA ILE A 214 -1.19 21.73 6.19
C ILE A 214 -0.82 20.65 5.16
N PHE A 215 0.41 20.65 4.66
CA PHE A 215 0.84 19.66 3.66
C PHE A 215 0.88 18.23 4.21
N GLN A 216 1.31 18.07 5.46
CA GLN A 216 1.26 16.80 6.17
C GLN A 216 -0.18 16.31 6.33
N SER A 217 -1.13 17.21 6.64
CA SER A 217 -2.55 16.87 6.73
C SER A 217 -3.13 16.44 5.39
N VAL A 218 -2.76 17.12 4.29
CA VAL A 218 -3.19 16.75 2.94
C VAL A 218 -2.64 15.37 2.54
N ASP A 219 -1.36 15.10 2.83
CA ASP A 219 -0.78 13.77 2.63
C ASP A 219 -1.51 12.70 3.47
N GLY A 220 -1.67 12.93 4.77
CA GLY A 220 -2.40 12.00 5.66
C GLY A 220 -3.82 11.72 5.18
N LEU A 221 -4.60 12.76 4.85
CA LEU A 221 -5.96 12.60 4.30
C LEU A 221 -5.97 11.82 2.99
N SER A 222 -4.97 12.02 2.13
CA SER A 222 -4.85 11.29 0.86
C SER A 222 -4.66 9.78 1.04
N GLN A 223 -4.19 9.34 2.21
CA GLN A 223 -4.04 7.92 2.58
C GLN A 223 -5.28 7.38 3.31
N VAL A 224 -5.93 8.20 4.14
CA VAL A 224 -7.17 7.84 4.85
C VAL A 224 -8.34 7.62 3.88
N ILE A 225 -8.48 8.48 2.86
CA ILE A 225 -9.62 8.42 1.92
C ILE A 225 -9.71 7.04 1.23
N PRO A 226 -8.65 6.51 0.58
CA PRO A 226 -8.67 5.15 0.04
C PRO A 226 -9.04 4.08 1.06
N ALA A 227 -8.44 4.15 2.25
CA ALA A 227 -8.58 3.13 3.27
C ALA A 227 -10.03 3.01 3.81
N VAL A 228 -10.80 4.10 3.77
CA VAL A 228 -12.25 4.09 4.11
C VAL A 228 -13.13 3.81 2.89
N THR A 229 -12.80 4.41 1.75
CA THR A 229 -13.64 4.35 0.55
C THR A 229 -13.66 2.95 -0.05
N LEU A 230 -12.52 2.23 -0.01
CA LEU A 230 -12.41 0.88 -0.56
C LEU A 230 -13.35 -0.13 0.13
N PRO A 231 -13.38 -0.23 1.48
CA PRO A 231 -14.37 -1.06 2.16
C PRO A 231 -15.82 -0.69 1.83
N VAL A 232 -16.14 0.60 1.77
CA VAL A 232 -17.50 1.08 1.44
C VAL A 232 -17.90 0.66 0.03
N LEU A 233 -17.05 0.92 -0.97
CA LEU A 233 -17.31 0.51 -2.36
C LEU A 233 -17.44 -1.01 -2.48
N THR A 234 -16.62 -1.76 -1.74
CA THR A 234 -16.69 -3.23 -1.75
C THR A 234 -18.00 -3.73 -1.13
N PHE A 235 -18.44 -3.16 -0.02
CA PHE A 235 -19.74 -3.49 0.56
C PHE A 235 -20.89 -3.21 -0.43
N LEU A 236 -20.86 -2.04 -1.09
CA LEU A 236 -21.85 -1.69 -2.12
C LEU A 236 -21.82 -2.66 -3.31
N LEU A 237 -20.63 -3.07 -3.75
CA LEU A 237 -20.41 -4.06 -4.80
C LEU A 237 -21.02 -5.41 -4.43
N ILE A 238 -20.74 -5.93 -3.24
CA ILE A 238 -21.28 -7.21 -2.74
C ILE A 238 -22.80 -7.15 -2.66
N LYS A 239 -23.35 -6.06 -2.09
CA LYS A 239 -24.79 -5.85 -1.99
C LYS A 239 -25.45 -5.88 -3.37
N GLN A 240 -24.88 -5.15 -4.34
CA GLN A 240 -25.42 -5.10 -5.69
C GLN A 240 -25.34 -6.46 -6.39
N LEU A 241 -24.26 -7.20 -6.19
CA LEU A 241 -24.10 -8.55 -6.72
C LEU A 241 -25.15 -9.51 -6.18
N ASN A 242 -25.39 -9.49 -4.86
CA ASN A 242 -26.42 -10.31 -4.24
C ASN A 242 -27.83 -9.96 -4.75
N ILE A 243 -28.11 -8.68 -5.02
CA ILE A 243 -29.36 -8.24 -5.64
C ILE A 243 -29.47 -8.77 -7.07
N ASN A 244 -28.44 -8.60 -7.89
CA ASN A 244 -28.44 -9.09 -9.26
C ASN A 244 -28.56 -10.62 -9.30
N GLU A 245 -27.91 -11.35 -8.40
CA GLU A 245 -28.02 -12.80 -8.29
C GLU A 245 -29.43 -13.22 -7.89
N ARG A 246 -30.06 -12.58 -6.89
CA ARG A 246 -31.46 -12.85 -6.51
C ARG A 246 -32.43 -12.56 -7.65
N ASN A 247 -32.25 -11.44 -8.34
CA ASN A 247 -33.05 -11.10 -9.51
C ASN A 247 -32.86 -12.13 -10.61
N ARG A 248 -31.61 -12.57 -10.84
CA ARG A 248 -31.28 -13.62 -11.79
C ARG A 248 -31.88 -14.98 -11.40
N THR A 249 -31.85 -15.39 -10.12
CA THR A 249 -32.50 -16.64 -9.68
C THR A 249 -34.02 -16.56 -9.77
N ASN A 250 -34.60 -15.38 -9.55
CA ASN A 250 -36.03 -15.15 -9.75
C ASN A 250 -36.41 -15.20 -11.24
N PHE A 251 -35.52 -14.74 -12.13
CA PHE A 251 -35.72 -14.76 -13.59
C PHE A 251 -35.36 -16.11 -14.23
N LEU A 252 -34.39 -16.85 -13.67
CA LEU A 252 -33.88 -18.16 -14.14
C LEU A 252 -34.77 -19.35 -13.72
N LYS A 253 -35.89 -19.12 -13.02
CA LYS A 253 -37.00 -20.08 -13.05
C LYS A 253 -37.62 -20.21 -14.45
N SER A 254 -37.28 -19.33 -15.40
CA SER A 254 -37.86 -19.30 -16.76
C SER A 254 -36.97 -19.86 -17.89
N GLN A 255 -35.64 -19.74 -17.85
CA GLN A 255 -34.80 -20.24 -18.95
C GLN A 255 -33.45 -20.76 -18.48
N ARG A 256 -33.33 -22.09 -18.46
CA ARG A 256 -32.08 -22.82 -18.30
C ARG A 256 -31.49 -23.02 -19.69
N ASN A 257 -30.47 -22.23 -20.04
CA ASN A 257 -29.28 -22.65 -20.81
C ASN A 257 -28.40 -21.45 -21.19
N ASN A 258 -27.08 -21.64 -21.13
CA ASN A 258 -26.01 -20.88 -21.82
C ASN A 258 -25.35 -19.61 -21.22
N GLU A 259 -25.07 -19.50 -19.91
CA GLU A 259 -24.25 -18.37 -19.38
C GLU A 259 -23.19 -18.73 -18.31
N ASN A 260 -22.41 -19.80 -18.51
CA ASN A 260 -21.32 -20.14 -17.58
C ASN A 260 -20.09 -19.21 -17.66
N SER A 261 -19.90 -18.41 -18.73
CA SER A 261 -18.67 -17.61 -18.90
C SER A 261 -18.72 -16.19 -18.30
N LYS A 262 -19.89 -15.54 -18.25
CA LYS A 262 -20.08 -14.21 -17.63
C LYS A 262 -20.16 -14.28 -16.09
N THR A 263 -20.53 -15.44 -15.56
CA THR A 263 -20.66 -15.71 -14.12
C THR A 263 -19.30 -15.87 -13.44
N ASP A 264 -18.29 -16.39 -14.13
CA ASP A 264 -16.95 -16.63 -13.58
C ASP A 264 -16.14 -15.33 -13.39
N THR A 265 -16.15 -14.41 -14.36
CA THR A 265 -15.44 -13.12 -14.26
C THR A 265 -15.98 -12.26 -13.12
N THR A 266 -17.29 -12.30 -12.89
CA THR A 266 -17.95 -11.58 -11.78
C THR A 266 -17.57 -12.16 -10.42
N LYS A 267 -17.45 -13.49 -10.31
CA LYS A 267 -16.93 -14.17 -9.11
C LYS A 267 -15.45 -13.86 -8.85
N MET A 268 -14.62 -13.77 -9.90
CA MET A 268 -13.21 -13.34 -9.78
C MET A 268 -13.08 -11.97 -9.15
N ILE A 269 -13.81 -11.03 -9.74
CA ILE A 269 -13.82 -9.64 -9.32
C ILE A 269 -14.28 -9.54 -7.86
N MET A 270 -15.29 -10.32 -7.46
CA MET A 270 -15.77 -10.38 -6.09
C MET A 270 -14.69 -10.89 -5.13
N MET A 271 -14.06 -12.02 -5.43
CA MET A 271 -13.07 -12.63 -4.54
C MET A 271 -11.85 -11.74 -4.32
N MET A 272 -11.31 -11.14 -5.39
CA MET A 272 -10.18 -10.18 -5.27
C MET A 272 -10.58 -8.96 -4.44
N THR A 273 -11.79 -8.42 -4.65
CA THR A 273 -12.22 -7.18 -3.98
C THR A 273 -12.53 -7.43 -2.50
N VAL A 274 -13.10 -8.58 -2.14
CA VAL A 274 -13.29 -9.00 -0.74
C VAL A 274 -11.95 -9.21 -0.04
N ALA A 275 -11.01 -9.91 -0.68
CA ALA A 275 -9.68 -10.15 -0.12
C ALA A 275 -8.92 -8.82 0.12
N SER A 276 -8.93 -7.91 -0.85
CA SER A 276 -8.37 -6.56 -0.69
C SER A 276 -9.04 -5.77 0.42
N THR A 277 -10.35 -5.88 0.60
CA THR A 277 -11.05 -5.16 1.68
C THR A 277 -10.71 -5.71 3.06
N LEU A 278 -10.59 -7.03 3.20
CA LEU A 278 -10.20 -7.65 4.46
C LEU A 278 -8.75 -7.34 4.82
N ALA A 279 -7.88 -7.21 3.82
CA ALA A 279 -6.48 -6.85 4.02
C ALA A 279 -6.29 -5.36 4.36
N GLU A 280 -6.94 -4.46 3.63
CA GLU A 280 -6.73 -3.01 3.72
C GLU A 280 -7.68 -2.31 4.71
N GLY A 281 -8.85 -2.88 4.97
CA GLY A 281 -9.86 -2.31 5.86
C GLY A 281 -9.36 -2.03 7.29
N PRO A 282 -8.65 -2.96 7.95
CA PRO A 282 -8.09 -2.72 9.28
C PRO A 282 -7.13 -1.53 9.32
N ILE A 283 -6.28 -1.36 8.30
CA ILE A 283 -5.36 -0.22 8.18
C ILE A 283 -6.14 1.11 8.13
N GLY A 284 -7.24 1.15 7.40
CA GLY A 284 -8.08 2.35 7.32
C GLY A 284 -8.71 2.74 8.65
N VAL A 285 -9.11 1.77 9.46
CA VAL A 285 -9.64 2.02 10.81
C VAL A 285 -8.54 2.55 11.73
N LEU A 286 -7.34 1.96 11.68
CA LEU A 286 -6.21 2.36 12.50
C LEU A 286 -5.76 3.80 12.22
N LEU A 287 -5.71 4.22 10.95
CA LEU A 287 -5.40 5.60 10.59
C LEU A 287 -6.41 6.61 11.14
N ILE A 288 -7.70 6.25 11.26
CA ILE A 288 -8.70 7.11 11.90
C ILE A 288 -8.46 7.15 13.41
N VAL A 289 -8.16 6.00 14.02
CA VAL A 289 -7.87 5.91 15.46
C VAL A 289 -6.68 6.81 15.82
N GLU A 290 -5.61 6.82 15.03
CA GLU A 290 -4.42 7.67 15.24
C GLU A 290 -4.73 9.17 15.32
N ILE A 291 -5.73 9.66 14.58
CA ILE A 291 -6.14 11.08 14.61
C ILE A 291 -6.68 11.48 15.99
N PHE A 292 -7.31 10.55 16.69
CA PHE A 292 -7.99 10.80 17.98
C PHE A 292 -7.32 10.09 19.16
N ALA A 293 -6.19 9.39 18.93
CA ALA A 293 -5.56 8.50 19.90
C ALA A 293 -4.67 9.25 20.90
N CYS A 294 -4.67 8.77 22.15
CA CYS A 294 -3.62 9.09 23.13
C CYS A 294 -2.32 8.34 22.80
N SER A 295 -1.20 8.74 23.41
CA SER A 295 0.15 8.20 23.16
C SER A 295 0.21 6.67 23.12
N PHE A 296 -0.45 6.00 24.06
CA PHE A 296 -0.53 4.54 24.09
C PHE A 296 -1.19 3.92 22.85
N LEU A 297 -2.36 4.43 22.47
CA LEU A 297 -3.11 3.93 21.31
C LEU A 297 -2.36 4.19 20.01
N MET A 298 -1.57 5.27 19.93
CA MET A 298 -0.68 5.50 18.79
C MET A 298 0.40 4.42 18.67
N VAL A 299 1.04 4.02 19.77
CA VAL A 299 2.05 2.95 19.74
C VAL A 299 1.43 1.62 19.34
N ILE A 300 0.27 1.26 19.88
CA ILE A 300 -0.43 0.04 19.47
C ILE A 300 -0.84 0.11 18.00
N SER A 301 -1.40 1.23 17.56
CA SER A 301 -1.81 1.42 16.17
C SER A 301 -0.63 1.26 15.21
N ALA A 302 0.51 1.90 15.50
CA ALA A 302 1.71 1.78 14.68
C ALA A 302 2.19 0.32 14.53
N ASN A 303 2.14 -0.47 15.61
CA ASN A 303 2.49 -1.90 15.56
C ASN A 303 1.48 -2.73 14.76
N LEU A 304 0.18 -2.46 14.92
CA LEU A 304 -0.86 -3.11 14.13
C LEU A 304 -0.76 -2.75 12.64
N MET A 305 -0.38 -1.52 12.31
CA MET A 305 -0.12 -1.07 10.94
C MET A 305 1.00 -1.88 10.28
N VAL A 306 2.08 -2.21 11.00
CA VAL A 306 3.14 -3.09 10.51
C VAL A 306 2.59 -4.48 10.19
N ILE A 307 1.79 -5.05 11.08
CA ILE A 307 1.21 -6.38 10.93
C ILE A 307 0.24 -6.42 9.73
N PHE A 308 -0.72 -5.51 9.67
CA PHE A 308 -1.68 -5.47 8.56
C PHE A 308 -1.03 -5.07 7.24
N GLY A 309 0.03 -4.26 7.26
CA GLY A 309 0.84 -3.98 6.07
C GLY A 309 1.40 -5.25 5.42
N ALA A 310 1.85 -6.21 6.23
CA ALA A 310 2.26 -7.52 5.73
C ALA A 310 1.09 -8.34 5.13
N VAL A 311 -0.11 -8.22 5.70
CA VAL A 311 -1.33 -8.85 5.14
C VAL A 311 -1.70 -8.26 3.79
N VAL A 312 -1.58 -6.93 3.62
CA VAL A 312 -1.78 -6.26 2.33
C VAL A 312 -0.75 -6.73 1.31
N ALA A 313 0.52 -6.84 1.70
CA ALA A 313 1.59 -7.36 0.83
C ALA A 313 1.32 -8.81 0.34
N LEU A 314 0.77 -9.65 1.21
CA LEU A 314 0.33 -10.99 0.83
C LEU A 314 -0.87 -10.94 -0.12
N ASN A 315 -1.84 -10.06 0.16
CA ASN A 315 -3.04 -9.92 -0.65
C ASN A 315 -2.72 -9.50 -2.10
N THR A 316 -1.83 -8.53 -2.32
CA THR A 316 -1.43 -8.12 -3.68
C THR A 316 -0.80 -9.28 -4.45
N SER A 317 0.00 -10.10 -3.77
CA SER A 317 0.59 -11.32 -4.35
C SER A 317 -0.47 -12.36 -4.77
N THR A 318 -1.66 -12.37 -4.15
CA THR A 318 -2.75 -13.28 -4.56
C THR A 318 -3.40 -12.89 -5.88
N HIS A 319 -3.25 -11.65 -6.36
CA HIS A 319 -3.91 -11.19 -7.58
C HIS A 319 -3.56 -12.04 -8.80
N CYS A 320 -2.29 -12.44 -8.92
CA CYS A 320 -1.84 -13.34 -9.97
C CYS A 320 -2.57 -14.69 -9.92
N LEU A 321 -2.69 -15.29 -8.73
CA LEU A 321 -3.35 -16.59 -8.54
C LEU A 321 -4.84 -16.51 -8.85
N VAL A 322 -5.51 -15.45 -8.40
CA VAL A 322 -6.95 -15.25 -8.65
C VAL A 322 -7.21 -15.02 -10.14
N CYS A 323 -6.35 -14.26 -10.83
CA CYS A 323 -6.45 -14.10 -12.28
C CYS A 323 -6.19 -15.41 -13.04
N CYS A 324 -5.19 -16.20 -12.66
CA CYS A 324 -4.93 -17.53 -13.24
C CYS A 324 -6.12 -18.47 -13.09
N THR A 325 -6.67 -18.57 -11.88
CA THR A 325 -7.73 -19.52 -11.56
C THR A 325 -9.03 -19.20 -12.29
N ILE A 326 -9.36 -17.91 -12.45
CA ILE A 326 -10.71 -17.54 -12.89
C ILE A 326 -10.75 -16.95 -14.31
N SER A 327 -9.76 -16.17 -14.74
CA SER A 327 -9.77 -15.56 -16.09
C SER A 327 -9.27 -16.52 -17.17
N SER A 328 -10.18 -16.96 -18.04
CA SER A 328 -9.83 -17.78 -19.21
C SER A 328 -8.90 -17.06 -20.20
N GLN A 329 -9.05 -15.74 -20.31
CA GLN A 329 -8.16 -14.89 -21.12
C GLN A 329 -6.76 -14.84 -20.52
N TYR A 330 -6.65 -14.76 -19.18
CA TYR A 330 -5.39 -14.80 -18.47
C TYR A 330 -4.68 -16.15 -18.65
N ARG A 331 -5.40 -17.27 -18.50
CA ARG A 331 -4.82 -18.62 -18.73
C ARG A 331 -4.29 -18.81 -20.15
N LYS A 332 -5.02 -18.34 -21.16
CA LYS A 332 -4.54 -18.36 -22.55
C LYS A 332 -3.30 -17.51 -22.73
N ALA A 333 -3.25 -16.36 -22.06
CA ALA A 333 -2.07 -15.50 -22.08
C ALA A 333 -0.87 -16.16 -21.37
N VAL A 334 -1.06 -16.94 -20.31
CA VAL A 334 0.03 -17.70 -19.66
C VAL A 334 0.60 -18.80 -20.56
N ALA A 335 -0.26 -19.49 -21.31
CA ALA A 335 0.13 -20.64 -22.14
C ALA A 335 0.83 -20.26 -23.46
N GLN A 336 0.84 -18.98 -23.82
CA GLN A 336 1.50 -18.44 -25.01
C GLN A 336 2.94 -18.01 -24.69
#